data_AF-A0A851HEH9-F1
#
_entry.id   AF-A0A851HEH9-F1
#
_cell.length_a   1.000
_cell.length_b   1.000
_cell.length_c   1.000
_cell.angle_alpha   90.00
_cell.angle_beta   90.00
_cell.angle_gamma   90.00
#
_symmetry.space_group_name_H-M   'P 1'
#
loop_
_entity.id
_entity.type
_entity.pdbx_description
1 polymer ?
#
loop_
_entity_poly.entity_id
_entity_poly.type
_entity_poly.pdbx_seq_one_letter_code
_entity_poly.pdbx_strand_id
1 'polypeptide(L)'
;MSVLIDPARWPAHGTVFSHLVSDESLEELHAFARAMGIAPNAFDGDHYDVPVSMYEELVAAGAEEVSGSELVRRLVKSGLRITAAERSSKLEKILHQRFARLFPNTSELERDPICDALLERWDEDHRHYHDLTHLMSVLKNIEYLERQGEPMGVFPRAVKLAGWFHDAIYRADPVLPPGQDEEDSARLAERVLPELGVPGPEILETARLIRLTFTHDPHDDDHGGKVLSDADLEVLARNPGGYQRYREGVRQDFGKVDDADFVAGRERFLRGMLAQNPIFNTQTGRKRWERPARRNLMSELYPRGGKAQD
;
A
#
# COMPACT_ATOMS: atom_id res chain seq x y z
N MET A 1 -3.31 20.12 23.63
CA MET A 1 -3.79 20.83 22.45
C MET A 1 -2.72 21.84 22.09
N SER A 2 -1.77 21.41 21.26
CA SER A 2 -0.58 22.18 20.92
C SER A 2 -0.24 22.00 19.45
N VAL A 3 -0.66 22.99 18.65
CA VAL A 3 -0.05 23.21 17.35
C VAL A 3 1.32 23.83 17.59
N LEU A 4 2.37 23.24 17.03
CA LEU A 4 3.76 23.65 17.22
C LEU A 4 4.29 24.29 15.94
N ILE A 5 5.11 25.33 16.07
CA ILE A 5 5.79 25.98 14.95
C ILE A 5 7.29 26.13 15.22
N ASP A 6 8.14 25.83 14.23
CA ASP A 6 9.58 26.09 14.31
C ASP A 6 9.98 27.40 13.64
N PRO A 7 11.11 28.03 14.01
CA PRO A 7 11.57 29.26 13.37
C PRO A 7 11.78 29.07 11.86
N ALA A 8 11.34 30.05 11.07
CA ALA A 8 11.43 29.98 9.61
C ALA A 8 12.89 29.97 9.15
N ARG A 9 13.36 28.81 8.66
CA ARG A 9 14.77 28.58 8.31
C ARG A 9 14.97 27.90 6.96
N TRP A 10 13.90 27.37 6.35
CA TRP A 10 13.98 26.57 5.13
C TRP A 10 13.79 27.44 3.88
N PRO A 11 14.82 27.65 3.05
CA PRO A 11 14.72 28.54 1.89
C PRO A 11 14.01 27.85 0.72
N ALA A 12 12.93 28.46 0.23
CA ALA A 12 12.21 28.04 -0.99
C ALA A 12 11.43 29.23 -1.58
N HIS A 13 11.10 29.20 -2.87
CA HIS A 13 10.23 30.20 -3.52
C HIS A 13 10.54 31.69 -3.21
N GLY A 14 11.82 32.04 -3.00
CA GLY A 14 12.24 33.41 -2.68
C GLY A 14 11.97 33.87 -1.25
N THR A 15 11.63 32.96 -0.33
CA THR A 15 11.40 33.24 1.10
C THR A 15 11.96 32.11 1.98
N VAL A 16 11.75 32.19 3.29
CA VAL A 16 12.02 31.10 4.24
C VAL A 16 10.71 30.59 4.85
N PHE A 17 10.67 29.29 5.13
CA PHE A 17 9.49 28.58 5.62
C PHE A 17 9.74 28.00 7.02
N SER A 18 8.65 27.92 7.77
CA SER A 18 8.47 27.20 9.02
C SER A 18 7.62 25.95 8.78
N HIS A 19 7.78 24.97 9.65
CA HIS A 19 6.90 23.82 9.74
C HIS A 19 5.89 24.02 10.86
N LEU A 20 4.63 23.73 10.56
CA LEU A 20 3.52 23.77 11.50
C LEU A 20 2.97 22.35 11.68
N VAL A 21 2.94 21.85 12.92
CA VAL A 21 2.54 20.47 13.24
C VAL A 21 1.59 20.40 14.42
N SER A 22 0.90 19.27 14.60
CA SER A 22 0.27 18.92 15.89
C SER A 22 1.01 17.72 16.47
N ASP A 23 1.15 17.69 17.79
CA ASP A 23 1.61 16.52 18.55
C ASP A 23 0.45 15.70 19.16
N GLU A 24 -0.80 16.00 18.78
CA GLU A 24 -2.00 15.28 19.21
C GLU A 24 -2.77 14.65 18.06
N SER A 25 -3.10 15.41 17.00
CA SER A 25 -3.87 14.89 15.85
C SER A 25 -3.75 15.73 14.57
N LEU A 26 -3.91 15.10 13.39
CA LEU A 26 -4.03 15.84 12.12
C LEU A 26 -5.33 16.66 12.03
N GLU A 27 -6.40 16.22 12.70
CA GLU A 27 -7.67 16.95 12.72
C GLU A 27 -7.51 18.35 13.34
N GLU A 28 -6.81 18.44 14.46
CA GLU A 28 -6.46 19.72 15.12
C GLU A 28 -5.60 20.58 14.20
N LEU A 29 -4.56 20.00 13.59
CA LEU A 29 -3.68 20.72 12.67
C LEU A 29 -4.44 21.30 11.48
N HIS A 30 -5.32 20.51 10.87
CA HIS A 30 -6.16 20.97 9.76
C HIS A 30 -7.19 22.02 10.19
N ALA A 31 -7.76 21.90 11.39
CA ALA A 31 -8.69 22.89 11.92
C ALA A 31 -7.99 24.25 12.14
N PHE A 32 -6.79 24.23 12.72
CA PHE A 32 -5.97 25.42 12.91
C PHE A 32 -5.56 26.04 11.57
N ALA A 33 -5.10 25.22 10.61
CA ALA A 33 -4.70 25.68 9.28
C ALA A 33 -5.86 26.37 8.53
N ARG A 34 -7.07 25.80 8.59
CA ARG A 34 -8.28 26.41 8.00
C ARG A 34 -8.63 27.74 8.65
N ALA A 35 -8.55 27.83 9.98
CA ALA A 35 -8.84 29.06 10.69
C ALA A 35 -7.88 30.20 10.32
N MET A 36 -6.63 29.87 10.02
CA MET A 36 -5.56 30.81 9.64
C MET A 36 -5.44 31.05 8.13
N GLY A 37 -6.32 30.46 7.32
CA GLY A 37 -6.30 30.62 5.87
C GLY A 37 -5.07 30.00 5.18
N ILE A 38 -4.40 29.03 5.82
CA ILE A 38 -3.30 28.28 5.19
C ILE A 38 -3.87 27.41 4.07
N ALA A 39 -3.26 27.48 2.89
CA ALA A 39 -3.72 26.76 1.71
C ALA A 39 -3.62 25.23 1.93
N PRO A 40 -4.64 24.43 1.56
CA PRO A 40 -4.61 22.98 1.76
C PRO A 40 -3.42 22.27 1.10
N ASN A 41 -2.92 22.80 -0.02
CA ASN A 41 -1.77 22.25 -0.74
C ASN A 41 -0.41 22.52 -0.08
N ALA A 42 -0.37 23.30 1.01
CA ALA A 42 0.83 23.45 1.83
C ALA A 42 0.99 22.31 2.85
N PHE A 43 0.05 21.35 2.90
CA PHE A 43 0.14 20.18 3.76
C PHE A 43 0.99 19.08 3.11
N ASP A 44 2.05 18.65 3.80
CA ASP A 44 2.94 17.56 3.39
C ASP A 44 2.83 16.39 4.38
N GLY A 45 1.63 15.80 4.46
CA GLY A 45 1.33 14.55 5.14
C GLY A 45 1.27 14.58 6.67
N ASP A 46 2.21 15.25 7.33
CA ASP A 46 2.24 15.38 8.81
C ASP A 46 2.52 16.81 9.31
N HIS A 47 2.70 17.75 8.40
CA HIS A 47 2.94 19.17 8.68
C HIS A 47 2.44 20.07 7.57
N TYR A 48 2.33 21.37 7.86
CA TYR A 48 2.21 22.41 6.86
C TYR A 48 3.52 23.18 6.72
N ASP A 49 3.91 23.49 5.48
CA ASP A 49 4.97 24.45 5.18
C ASP A 49 4.37 25.86 5.09
N VAL A 50 4.72 26.73 6.04
CA VAL A 50 4.18 28.09 6.12
C VAL A 50 5.27 29.13 5.88
N PRO A 51 5.06 30.15 5.03
CA PRO A 51 6.06 31.17 4.76
C PRO A 51 6.26 32.07 6.00
N VAL A 52 7.45 32.64 6.15
CA VAL A 52 7.81 33.54 7.28
C VAL A 52 6.83 34.71 7.46
N SER A 53 6.15 35.14 6.39
CA SER A 53 5.13 36.19 6.45
C SER A 53 3.93 35.82 7.32
N MET A 54 3.66 34.53 7.55
CA MET A 54 2.56 34.06 8.41
C MET A 54 3.02 33.78 9.85
N TYR A 55 4.33 33.78 10.11
CA TYR A 55 4.89 33.29 11.37
C TYR A 55 4.31 33.98 12.62
N GLU A 56 4.36 35.32 12.64
CA GLU A 56 3.89 36.10 13.78
C GLU A 56 2.38 35.93 14.04
N GLU A 57 1.60 35.82 12.96
CA GLU A 57 0.15 35.62 13.03
C GLU A 57 -0.21 34.25 13.60
N LEU A 58 0.50 33.19 13.17
CA LEU A 58 0.28 31.82 13.66
C LEU A 58 0.64 31.69 15.15
N VAL A 59 1.74 32.32 15.58
CA VAL A 59 2.12 32.36 17.00
C VAL A 59 1.07 33.14 17.81
N ALA A 60 0.60 34.29 17.32
CA ALA A 60 -0.44 35.07 17.98
C ALA A 60 -1.78 34.32 18.08
N ALA A 61 -2.07 33.43 17.12
CA ALA A 61 -3.25 32.58 17.11
C ALA A 61 -3.14 31.34 18.02
N GLY A 62 -1.99 31.13 18.66
CA GLY A 62 -1.80 30.09 19.68
C GLY A 62 -0.91 28.92 19.25
N ALA A 63 -0.19 29.01 18.13
CA ALA A 63 0.87 28.04 17.84
C ALA A 63 2.03 28.20 18.84
N GLU A 64 2.42 27.12 19.51
CA GLU A 64 3.55 27.08 20.45
C GLU A 64 4.87 27.13 19.66
N GLU A 65 5.64 28.20 19.89
CA GLU A 65 6.98 28.33 19.31
C GLU A 65 7.95 27.34 19.98
N VAL A 66 8.56 26.47 19.17
CA VAL A 66 9.52 25.46 19.63
C VAL A 66 10.72 25.40 18.70
N SER A 67 11.86 24.90 19.18
CA SER A 67 12.98 24.61 18.27
C SER A 67 12.61 23.49 17.30
N GLY A 68 13.15 23.48 16.08
CA GLY A 68 12.94 22.38 15.11
C GLY A 68 13.28 20.99 15.68
N SER A 69 14.31 20.90 16.53
CA SER A 69 14.67 19.64 17.21
C SER A 69 13.61 19.17 18.21
N GLU A 70 12.92 20.09 18.87
CA GLU A 70 11.83 19.77 19.80
C GLU A 70 10.54 19.45 19.04
N LEU A 71 10.23 20.20 17.98
CA LEU A 71 9.12 19.94 17.07
C LEU A 71 9.17 18.50 16.55
N VAL A 72 10.30 18.09 15.98
CA VAL A 72 10.50 16.73 15.46
C VAL A 72 10.36 15.69 16.56
N ARG A 73 10.89 15.96 17.77
CA ARG A 73 10.80 15.03 18.90
C ARG A 73 9.35 14.80 19.32
N ARG A 74 8.54 15.86 19.43
CA ARG A 74 7.13 15.77 19.80
C ARG A 74 6.30 15.10 18.70
N LEU A 75 6.56 15.43 17.44
CA LEU A 75 5.91 14.81 16.28
C LEU A 75 6.22 13.30 16.15
N VAL A 76 7.45 12.87 16.47
CA VAL A 76 7.78 11.44 16.53
C VAL A 76 7.09 10.76 17.71
N LYS A 77 7.04 11.42 18.87
CA LYS A 77 6.39 10.88 20.07
C LYS A 77 4.87 10.76 19.90
N SER A 78 4.24 11.64 19.13
CA SER A 78 2.81 11.57 18.82
C SER A 78 2.45 10.41 17.90
N GLY A 79 3.44 9.86 17.18
CA GLY A 79 3.22 8.83 16.16
C GLY A 79 2.66 9.36 14.85
N LEU A 80 2.53 10.69 14.70
CA LEU A 80 2.05 11.33 13.48
C LEU A 80 3.16 11.54 12.44
N ARG A 81 4.45 11.47 12.85
CA ARG A 81 5.57 11.65 11.92
C ARG A 81 5.52 10.63 10.77
N ILE A 82 5.37 11.14 9.55
CA ILE A 82 5.70 10.46 8.30
C ILE A 82 7.17 10.73 8.01
N THR A 83 7.98 9.70 8.12
CA THR A 83 9.41 9.78 7.84
C THR A 83 9.68 9.97 6.35
N ALA A 84 10.87 10.49 6.00
CA ALA A 84 11.33 10.50 4.60
C ALA A 84 11.44 9.10 3.98
N ALA A 85 11.41 8.03 4.80
CA ALA A 85 11.33 6.66 4.32
C ALA A 85 9.91 6.25 3.88
N GLU A 86 8.89 7.00 4.30
CA GLU A 86 7.47 6.76 4.05
C GLU A 86 6.88 7.68 2.95
N ARG A 87 7.61 8.71 2.49
CA ARG A 87 7.17 9.69 1.45
C ARG A 87 7.69 9.39 0.01
N SER A 88 7.40 8.22 -0.57
CA SER A 88 7.68 7.86 -1.99
C SER A 88 9.16 7.67 -2.41
N SER A 89 10.09 8.63 -2.31
CA SER A 89 11.42 8.53 -2.97
C SER A 89 12.35 7.39 -2.48
N LYS A 90 12.29 7.03 -1.18
CA LYS A 90 13.09 5.89 -0.66
C LYS A 90 12.46 4.56 -1.04
N LEU A 91 11.13 4.48 -1.05
CA LEU A 91 10.40 3.28 -1.39
C LEU A 91 10.58 2.97 -2.87
N GLU A 92 10.40 3.96 -3.73
CA GLU A 92 10.72 3.90 -5.16
C GLU A 92 12.15 3.44 -5.39
N LYS A 93 13.15 4.05 -4.72
CA LYS A 93 14.55 3.61 -4.86
C LYS A 93 14.76 2.13 -4.49
N ILE A 94 14.11 1.65 -3.42
CA ILE A 94 14.18 0.23 -3.03
C ILE A 94 13.48 -0.65 -4.07
N LEU A 95 12.34 -0.19 -4.60
CA LEU A 95 11.58 -0.86 -5.64
C LEU A 95 12.38 -0.96 -6.95
N HIS A 96 13.00 0.12 -7.42
CA HIS A 96 13.94 0.10 -8.55
C HIS A 96 15.05 -0.92 -8.34
N GLN A 97 15.70 -0.92 -7.17
CA GLN A 97 16.75 -1.88 -6.86
C GLN A 97 16.24 -3.34 -6.88
N ARG A 98 15.01 -3.57 -6.43
CA ARG A 98 14.37 -4.89 -6.46
C ARG A 98 14.04 -5.32 -7.89
N PHE A 99 13.51 -4.41 -8.69
CA PHE A 99 13.18 -4.65 -10.09
C PHE A 99 14.45 -4.93 -10.92
N ALA A 100 15.51 -4.14 -10.72
CA ALA A 100 16.81 -4.33 -11.35
C ALA A 100 17.40 -5.74 -11.15
N ARG A 101 17.18 -6.36 -9.98
CA ARG A 101 17.67 -7.72 -9.70
C ARG A 101 16.99 -8.80 -10.55
N LEU A 102 15.80 -8.52 -11.10
CA LEU A 102 15.12 -9.45 -12.02
C LEU A 102 15.75 -9.44 -13.43
N PHE A 103 16.53 -8.40 -13.73
CA PHE A 103 17.09 -8.10 -15.05
C PHE A 103 18.58 -7.71 -14.96
N PRO A 104 19.47 -8.61 -14.45
CA PRO A 104 20.88 -8.27 -14.23
C PRO A 104 21.66 -7.95 -15.52
N ASN A 105 21.11 -8.31 -16.69
CA ASN A 105 21.74 -8.12 -18.00
C ASN A 105 21.02 -7.08 -18.87
N THR A 106 20.04 -6.36 -18.33
CA THR A 106 19.31 -5.30 -19.05
C THR A 106 19.81 -3.95 -18.57
N SER A 107 20.08 -3.02 -19.50
CA SER A 107 20.61 -1.71 -19.14
C SER A 107 19.59 -0.89 -18.35
N GLU A 108 20.07 0.05 -17.53
CA GLU A 108 19.20 0.98 -16.79
C GLU A 108 18.32 1.79 -17.76
N LEU A 109 18.86 2.20 -18.91
CA LEU A 109 18.14 2.95 -19.95
C LEU A 109 16.96 2.18 -20.57
N GLU A 110 17.05 0.86 -20.66
CA GLU A 110 15.97 0.01 -21.18
C GLU A 110 14.97 -0.38 -20.07
N ARG A 111 15.48 -0.63 -18.86
CA ARG A 111 14.69 -1.15 -17.75
C ARG A 111 13.92 -0.08 -17.00
N ASP A 112 14.58 1.03 -16.66
CA ASP A 112 14.05 2.01 -15.72
C ASP A 112 12.77 2.69 -16.22
N PRO A 113 12.62 3.07 -17.50
CA PRO A 113 11.35 3.61 -17.99
C PRO A 113 10.15 2.67 -17.79
N ILE A 114 10.38 1.35 -17.85
CA ILE A 114 9.33 0.35 -17.59
C ILE A 114 9.04 0.25 -16.10
N CYS A 115 10.07 0.31 -15.25
CA CYS A 115 9.90 0.35 -13.80
C CYS A 115 9.15 1.61 -13.37
N ASP A 116 9.54 2.79 -13.88
CA ASP A 116 8.91 4.09 -13.62
C ASP A 116 7.43 4.02 -13.98
N ALA A 117 7.10 3.61 -15.21
CA ALA A 117 5.72 3.49 -15.67
C ALA A 117 4.88 2.49 -14.85
N LEU A 118 5.52 1.47 -14.26
CA LEU A 118 4.85 0.55 -13.36
C LEU A 118 4.62 1.20 -11.99
N LEU A 119 5.61 1.89 -11.42
CA LEU A 119 5.49 2.59 -10.14
C LEU A 119 4.46 3.72 -10.20
N GLU A 120 4.41 4.49 -11.29
CA GLU A 120 3.39 5.51 -11.53
C GLU A 120 1.97 4.93 -11.46
N ARG A 121 1.78 3.71 -11.98
CA ARG A 121 0.47 3.02 -11.89
C ARG A 121 0.12 2.62 -10.47
N TRP A 122 1.10 2.17 -9.70
CA TRP A 122 0.91 1.80 -8.30
C TRP A 122 0.70 3.03 -7.39
N ASP A 123 1.02 4.23 -7.86
CA ASP A 123 0.91 5.50 -7.14
C ASP A 123 -0.27 6.37 -7.63
N GLU A 124 -1.21 5.82 -8.40
CA GLU A 124 -2.40 6.55 -8.84
C GLU A 124 -3.26 7.01 -7.65
N ASP A 125 -3.71 8.27 -7.66
CA ASP A 125 -4.40 8.95 -6.55
C ASP A 125 -5.63 8.23 -5.97
N HIS A 126 -6.29 7.37 -6.75
CA HIS A 126 -7.47 6.62 -6.29
C HIS A 126 -7.14 5.36 -5.50
N ARG A 127 -5.85 5.05 -5.31
CA ARG A 127 -5.37 3.86 -4.60
C ARG A 127 -4.98 4.23 -3.17
N HIS A 128 -5.52 3.49 -2.22
CA HIS A 128 -5.32 3.66 -0.78
C HIS A 128 -4.78 2.38 -0.14
N TYR A 129 -5.33 1.21 -0.48
CA TYR A 129 -4.72 -0.06 -0.09
C TYR A 129 -3.82 -0.64 -1.18
N HIS A 130 -4.26 -0.63 -2.45
CA HIS A 130 -3.49 -1.19 -3.56
C HIS A 130 -2.44 -0.21 -4.09
N ASP A 131 -1.55 0.22 -3.19
CA ASP A 131 -0.49 1.21 -3.38
C ASP A 131 0.92 0.58 -3.41
N LEU A 132 1.95 1.43 -3.47
CA LEU A 132 3.36 1.01 -3.37
C LEU A 132 3.69 0.25 -2.07
N THR A 133 2.95 0.48 -0.99
CA THR A 133 3.10 -0.24 0.29
C THR A 133 2.62 -1.68 0.16
N HIS A 134 1.47 -1.92 -0.51
CA HIS A 134 0.99 -3.26 -0.83
C HIS A 134 1.97 -4.01 -1.72
N LEU A 135 2.39 -3.40 -2.84
CA LEU A 135 3.40 -3.98 -3.74
C LEU A 135 4.65 -4.43 -2.96
N MET A 136 5.22 -3.55 -2.13
CA MET A 136 6.38 -3.88 -1.31
C MET A 136 6.10 -5.03 -0.33
N SER A 137 4.90 -5.11 0.23
CA SER A 137 4.48 -6.20 1.12
C SER A 137 4.47 -7.53 0.38
N VAL A 138 3.81 -7.60 -0.79
CA VAL A 138 3.73 -8.83 -1.60
C VAL A 138 5.13 -9.31 -1.98
N LEU A 139 5.99 -8.41 -2.50
CA LEU A 139 7.36 -8.77 -2.88
C LEU A 139 8.19 -9.30 -1.71
N LYS A 140 8.06 -8.70 -0.51
CA LYS A 140 8.72 -9.19 0.71
C LYS A 140 8.21 -10.56 1.14
N ASN A 141 6.92 -10.83 0.99
CA ASN A 141 6.33 -12.11 1.34
C ASN A 141 6.73 -13.22 0.36
N ILE A 142 6.81 -12.93 -0.95
CA ILE A 142 7.40 -13.86 -1.94
C ILE A 142 8.84 -14.21 -1.54
N GLU A 143 9.69 -13.21 -1.26
CA GLU A 143 11.08 -13.44 -0.80
C GLU A 143 11.17 -14.17 0.54
N TYR A 144 10.19 -13.99 1.42
CA TYR A 144 10.12 -14.72 2.68
C TYR A 144 9.82 -16.21 2.43
N LEU A 145 8.79 -16.51 1.64
CA LEU A 145 8.41 -17.89 1.28
C LEU A 145 9.53 -18.61 0.53
N GLU A 146 10.18 -17.94 -0.42
CA GLU A 146 11.39 -18.43 -1.11
C GLU A 146 12.49 -18.80 -0.10
N ARG A 147 12.79 -17.92 0.88
CA ARG A 147 13.79 -18.19 1.92
C ARG A 147 13.40 -19.30 2.89
N GLN A 148 12.11 -19.59 3.04
CA GLN A 148 11.64 -20.75 3.82
C GLN A 148 11.70 -22.05 3.03
N GLY A 149 12.05 -21.99 1.73
CA GLY A 149 12.20 -23.16 0.87
C GLY A 149 10.91 -23.58 0.17
N GLU A 150 9.90 -22.71 0.11
CA GLU A 150 8.70 -22.99 -0.69
C GLU A 150 9.06 -23.03 -2.19
N PRO A 151 8.62 -24.06 -2.93
CA PRO A 151 8.88 -24.15 -4.36
C PRO A 151 8.11 -23.05 -5.12
N MET A 152 8.71 -22.51 -6.18
CA MET A 152 8.09 -21.50 -7.06
C MET A 152 7.87 -22.03 -8.50
N GLY A 153 7.97 -23.35 -8.69
CA GLY A 153 7.83 -23.98 -10.00
C GLY A 153 9.03 -23.77 -10.92
N VAL A 154 8.80 -23.97 -12.22
CA VAL A 154 9.84 -23.96 -13.27
C VAL A 154 10.38 -22.55 -13.54
N PHE A 155 9.55 -21.52 -13.35
CA PHE A 155 9.90 -20.12 -13.60
C PHE A 155 9.82 -19.27 -12.31
N PRO A 156 10.77 -19.39 -11.36
CA PRO A 156 10.76 -18.60 -10.13
C PRO A 156 10.67 -17.08 -10.32
N ARG A 157 11.29 -16.55 -11.38
CA ARG A 157 11.21 -15.12 -11.70
C ARG A 157 9.82 -14.71 -12.19
N ALA A 158 9.04 -15.61 -12.80
CA ALA A 158 7.63 -15.34 -13.15
C ALA A 158 6.78 -15.03 -11.92
N VAL A 159 7.00 -15.70 -10.78
CA VAL A 159 6.28 -15.40 -9.53
C VAL A 159 6.58 -13.98 -9.04
N LYS A 160 7.86 -13.57 -9.13
CA LYS A 160 8.28 -12.22 -8.75
C LYS A 160 7.71 -11.17 -9.70
N LEU A 161 7.74 -11.42 -11.01
CA LEU A 161 7.14 -10.55 -12.02
C LEU A 161 5.61 -10.47 -11.83
N ALA A 162 4.94 -11.57 -11.53
CA ALA A 162 3.51 -11.54 -11.25
C ALA A 162 3.20 -10.68 -10.02
N GLY A 163 4.00 -10.76 -8.96
CA GLY A 163 3.89 -9.84 -7.81
C GLY A 163 4.00 -8.37 -8.19
N TRP A 164 4.86 -8.02 -9.15
CA TRP A 164 4.99 -6.64 -9.66
C TRP A 164 3.79 -6.17 -10.49
N PHE A 165 3.18 -7.08 -11.24
CA PHE A 165 2.17 -6.73 -12.23
C PHE A 165 0.72 -7.00 -11.79
N HIS A 166 0.47 -7.78 -10.74
CA HIS A 166 -0.88 -8.31 -10.45
C HIS A 166 -1.98 -7.24 -10.36
N ASP A 167 -1.73 -6.14 -9.65
CA ASP A 167 -2.64 -4.98 -9.57
C ASP A 167 -2.07 -3.73 -10.28
N ALA A 168 -1.18 -3.93 -11.26
CA ALA A 168 -0.64 -2.81 -12.04
C ALA A 168 -1.75 -2.02 -12.73
N ILE A 169 -2.81 -2.69 -13.16
CA ILE A 169 -4.09 -2.06 -13.50
C ILE A 169 -5.06 -2.35 -12.38
N TYR A 170 -5.58 -1.29 -11.74
CA TYR A 170 -6.57 -1.41 -10.67
C TYR A 170 -7.50 -0.20 -10.74
N ARG A 171 -8.72 -0.43 -11.21
CA ARG A 171 -9.76 0.61 -11.31
C ARG A 171 -10.82 0.43 -10.23
N ALA A 172 -10.98 -0.80 -9.73
CA ALA A 172 -12.04 -1.17 -8.77
C ALA A 172 -13.43 -0.71 -9.22
N ASP A 173 -13.68 -0.73 -10.54
CA ASP A 173 -14.93 -0.26 -11.13
C ASP A 173 -15.97 -1.40 -11.12
N PRO A 174 -17.08 -1.27 -10.35
CA PRO A 174 -18.10 -2.32 -10.25
C PRO A 174 -18.86 -2.55 -11.56
N VAL A 175 -18.74 -1.67 -12.55
CA VAL A 175 -19.36 -1.82 -13.87
C VAL A 175 -18.57 -2.77 -14.76
N LEU A 176 -17.28 -2.95 -14.49
CA LEU A 176 -16.45 -3.89 -15.24
C LEU A 176 -16.73 -5.34 -14.82
N PRO A 177 -16.52 -6.32 -15.73
CA PRO A 177 -16.60 -7.73 -15.36
C PRO A 177 -15.67 -8.08 -14.19
N PRO A 178 -16.06 -8.97 -13.27
CA PRO A 178 -15.15 -9.50 -12.26
C PRO A 178 -13.90 -10.12 -12.92
N GLY A 179 -12.72 -9.83 -12.39
CA GLY A 179 -11.45 -10.32 -12.93
C GLY A 179 -10.86 -9.46 -14.05
N GLN A 180 -11.51 -8.35 -14.42
CA GLN A 180 -11.07 -7.51 -15.55
C GLN A 180 -9.77 -6.73 -15.26
N ASP A 181 -9.56 -6.32 -14.02
CA ASP A 181 -8.33 -5.64 -13.61
C ASP A 181 -7.14 -6.62 -13.67
N GLU A 182 -7.31 -7.84 -13.18
CA GLU A 182 -6.33 -8.92 -13.25
C GLU A 182 -6.04 -9.34 -14.70
N GLU A 183 -7.06 -9.44 -15.55
CA GLU A 183 -6.88 -9.71 -16.99
C GLU A 183 -6.09 -8.59 -17.68
N ASP A 184 -6.39 -7.33 -17.39
CA ASP A 184 -5.70 -6.19 -18.00
C ASP A 184 -4.27 -6.04 -17.50
N SER A 185 -4.02 -6.32 -16.22
CA SER A 185 -2.70 -6.45 -15.61
C SER A 185 -1.88 -7.58 -16.26
N ALA A 186 -2.49 -8.74 -16.51
CA ALA A 186 -1.84 -9.85 -17.20
C ALA A 186 -1.49 -9.48 -18.65
N ARG A 187 -2.42 -8.82 -19.36
CA ARG A 187 -2.16 -8.32 -20.72
C ARG A 187 -1.10 -7.23 -20.75
N LEU A 188 -1.01 -6.40 -19.72
CA LEU A 188 0.07 -5.43 -19.59
C LEU A 188 1.43 -6.14 -19.49
N ALA A 189 1.53 -7.18 -18.64
CA ALA A 189 2.74 -7.99 -18.53
C ALA A 189 3.10 -8.66 -19.87
N GLU A 190 2.13 -9.24 -20.57
CA GLU A 190 2.32 -9.87 -21.89
C GLU A 190 2.88 -8.90 -22.95
N ARG A 191 2.49 -7.61 -22.88
CA ARG A 191 2.99 -6.57 -23.79
C ARG A 191 4.38 -6.07 -23.43
N VAL A 192 4.66 -5.88 -22.14
CA VAL A 192 5.85 -5.17 -21.65
C VAL A 192 7.06 -6.09 -21.45
N LEU A 193 6.85 -7.31 -20.94
CA LEU A 193 7.95 -8.23 -20.63
C LEU A 193 8.81 -8.67 -21.83
N PRO A 194 8.29 -8.76 -23.08
CA PRO A 194 9.13 -8.97 -24.26
C PRO A 194 10.21 -7.89 -24.43
N GLU A 195 9.91 -6.63 -24.12
CA GLU A 195 10.85 -5.50 -24.24
C GLU A 195 12.03 -5.63 -23.28
N LEU A 196 11.83 -6.32 -22.15
CA LEU A 196 12.87 -6.64 -21.17
C LEU A 196 13.60 -7.96 -21.46
N GLY A 197 13.33 -8.59 -22.62
CA GLY A 197 13.95 -9.84 -23.03
C GLY A 197 13.49 -11.07 -22.25
N VAL A 198 12.31 -11.04 -21.63
CA VAL A 198 11.76 -12.21 -20.93
C VAL A 198 11.33 -13.27 -21.96
N PRO A 199 11.73 -14.54 -21.81
CA PRO A 199 11.31 -15.60 -22.72
C PRO A 199 9.80 -15.86 -22.70
N GLY A 200 9.21 -16.18 -23.86
CA GLY A 200 7.78 -16.43 -24.02
C GLY A 200 7.15 -17.37 -22.97
N PRO A 201 7.72 -18.55 -22.66
CA PRO A 201 7.18 -19.43 -21.63
C PRO A 201 7.09 -18.80 -20.23
N GLU A 202 8.06 -17.95 -19.87
CA GLU A 202 8.07 -17.25 -18.59
C GLU A 202 7.06 -16.10 -18.55
N ILE A 203 6.83 -15.42 -19.69
CA ILE A 203 5.77 -14.41 -19.84
C ILE A 203 4.40 -15.05 -19.67
N LEU A 204 4.16 -16.20 -20.32
CA LEU A 204 2.90 -16.93 -20.21
C LEU A 204 2.63 -17.36 -18.77
N GLU A 205 3.66 -17.85 -18.08
CA GLU A 205 3.51 -18.20 -16.66
C GLU A 205 3.25 -16.98 -15.79
N THR A 206 3.94 -15.86 -16.02
CA THR A 206 3.70 -14.60 -15.30
C THR A 206 2.25 -14.15 -15.46
N ALA A 207 1.74 -14.14 -16.69
CA ALA A 207 0.38 -13.72 -17.00
C ALA A 207 -0.68 -14.69 -16.44
N ARG A 208 -0.41 -15.99 -16.42
CA ARG A 208 -1.28 -16.99 -15.78
C ARG A 208 -1.36 -16.74 -14.26
N LEU A 209 -0.22 -16.49 -13.62
CA LEU A 209 -0.14 -16.21 -12.18
C LEU A 209 -0.87 -14.92 -11.81
N ILE A 210 -0.76 -13.87 -12.63
CA ILE A 210 -1.53 -12.63 -12.42
C ILE A 210 -3.04 -12.92 -12.49
N ARG A 211 -3.51 -13.64 -13.51
CA ARG A 211 -4.95 -13.99 -13.60
C ARG A 211 -5.45 -14.83 -12.42
N LEU A 212 -4.58 -15.63 -11.81
CA LEU A 212 -4.90 -16.45 -10.64
C LEU A 212 -5.20 -15.60 -9.40
N THR A 213 -4.70 -14.35 -9.30
CA THR A 213 -5.01 -13.47 -8.16
C THR A 213 -6.46 -13.02 -8.13
N PHE A 214 -7.27 -13.30 -9.16
CA PHE A 214 -8.71 -13.09 -9.08
C PHE A 214 -9.40 -14.11 -8.15
N THR A 215 -8.92 -15.35 -8.11
CA THR A 215 -9.54 -16.43 -7.30
C THR A 215 -8.75 -16.81 -6.06
N HIS A 216 -7.43 -16.60 -6.09
CA HIS A 216 -6.46 -17.09 -5.10
C HIS A 216 -6.62 -18.59 -4.79
N ASP A 217 -7.03 -19.38 -5.79
CA ASP A 217 -7.33 -20.81 -5.67
C ASP A 217 -6.38 -21.65 -6.57
N PRO A 218 -5.08 -21.71 -6.23
CA PRO A 218 -4.11 -22.50 -6.98
C PRO A 218 -4.40 -24.00 -6.87
N HIS A 219 -4.14 -24.74 -7.95
CA HIS A 219 -4.15 -26.20 -7.90
C HIS A 219 -3.04 -26.75 -6.97
N ASP A 220 -3.19 -28.00 -6.53
CA ASP A 220 -2.30 -28.57 -5.51
C ASP A 220 -0.83 -28.73 -5.94
N ASP A 221 -0.58 -28.84 -7.24
CA ASP A 221 0.76 -28.87 -7.84
C ASP A 221 1.25 -27.50 -8.35
N ASP A 222 0.43 -26.44 -8.25
CA ASP A 222 0.76 -25.10 -8.70
C ASP A 222 1.62 -24.36 -7.68
N HIS A 223 2.89 -24.75 -7.60
CA HIS A 223 3.85 -24.17 -6.66
C HIS A 223 3.98 -22.65 -6.76
N GLY A 224 4.06 -22.10 -7.97
CA GLY A 224 4.15 -20.65 -8.19
C GLY A 224 2.89 -19.92 -7.77
N GLY A 225 1.72 -20.47 -8.11
CA GLY A 225 0.42 -19.94 -7.73
C GLY A 225 0.23 -19.90 -6.22
N LYS A 226 0.61 -20.98 -5.51
CA LYS A 226 0.58 -21.04 -4.04
C LYS A 226 1.41 -19.94 -3.40
N VAL A 227 2.63 -19.70 -3.90
CA VAL A 227 3.50 -18.65 -3.34
C VAL A 227 2.92 -17.26 -3.58
N LEU A 228 2.43 -16.97 -4.79
CA LEU A 228 1.86 -15.66 -5.10
C LEU A 228 0.58 -15.41 -4.30
N SER A 229 -0.37 -16.35 -4.30
CA SER A 229 -1.63 -16.21 -3.58
C SER A 229 -1.41 -16.04 -2.07
N ASP A 230 -0.51 -16.81 -1.46
CA ASP A 230 -0.21 -16.68 -0.04
C ASP A 230 0.48 -15.34 0.29
N ALA A 231 1.37 -14.87 -0.59
CA ALA A 231 2.08 -13.61 -0.39
C ALA A 231 1.15 -12.39 -0.45
N ASP A 232 0.16 -12.43 -1.34
CA ASP A 232 -0.86 -11.41 -1.52
C ASP A 232 -1.91 -11.43 -0.39
N LEU A 233 -2.40 -12.62 0.00
CA LEU A 233 -3.37 -12.79 1.08
C LEU A 233 -2.79 -12.63 2.49
N GLU A 234 -1.47 -12.46 2.65
CA GLU A 234 -0.81 -12.31 3.95
C GLU A 234 -1.45 -11.23 4.82
N VAL A 235 -1.96 -10.17 4.19
CA VAL A 235 -2.62 -9.04 4.84
C VAL A 235 -3.73 -9.49 5.80
N LEU A 236 -4.42 -10.58 5.45
CA LEU A 236 -5.51 -11.15 6.25
C LEU A 236 -5.01 -11.62 7.61
N ALA A 237 -3.75 -12.04 7.72
CA ALA A 237 -3.13 -12.57 8.92
C ALA A 237 -2.41 -11.54 9.80
N ARG A 238 -2.41 -10.26 9.40
CA ARG A 238 -1.76 -9.20 10.16
C ARG A 238 -2.36 -9.05 11.57
N ASN A 239 -1.62 -8.38 12.46
CA ASN A 239 -2.16 -8.02 13.77
C ASN A 239 -3.43 -7.14 13.64
N PRO A 240 -4.28 -7.02 14.69
CA PRO A 240 -5.56 -6.33 14.57
C PRO A 240 -5.48 -4.92 14.00
N GLY A 241 -4.47 -4.13 14.37
CA GLY A 241 -4.27 -2.78 13.83
C GLY A 241 -3.87 -2.77 12.35
N GLY A 242 -3.01 -3.70 11.93
CA GLY A 242 -2.64 -3.87 10.51
C GLY A 242 -3.81 -4.35 9.65
N TYR A 243 -4.65 -5.22 10.20
CA TYR A 243 -5.86 -5.69 9.53
C TYR A 243 -6.94 -4.59 9.44
N GLN A 244 -7.07 -3.75 10.47
CA GLN A 244 -7.96 -2.59 10.44
C GLN A 244 -7.55 -1.59 9.35
N ARG A 245 -6.27 -1.21 9.27
CA ARG A 245 -5.78 -0.32 8.20
C ARG A 245 -6.03 -0.88 6.81
N TYR A 246 -5.86 -2.18 6.62
CA TYR A 246 -6.22 -2.86 5.37
C TYR A 246 -7.70 -2.67 5.03
N ARG A 247 -8.61 -2.88 5.99
CA ARG A 247 -10.06 -2.72 5.76
C ARG A 247 -10.43 -1.27 5.43
N GLU A 248 -9.83 -0.31 6.12
CA GLU A 248 -10.05 1.12 5.89
C GLU A 248 -9.56 1.52 4.50
N GLY A 249 -8.34 1.11 4.12
CA GLY A 249 -7.79 1.36 2.77
C GLY A 249 -8.63 0.72 1.67
N VAL A 250 -9.05 -0.54 1.83
CA VAL A 250 -9.95 -1.18 0.86
C VAL A 250 -11.30 -0.46 0.79
N ARG A 251 -11.86 0.03 1.90
CA ARG A 251 -13.10 0.83 1.83
C ARG A 251 -12.88 2.11 1.01
N GLN A 252 -11.74 2.76 1.16
CA GLN A 252 -11.38 3.97 0.40
C GLN A 252 -11.20 3.68 -1.09
N ASP A 253 -10.54 2.57 -1.47
CA ASP A 253 -10.40 2.14 -2.87
C ASP A 253 -11.76 1.99 -3.56
N PHE A 254 -12.75 1.47 -2.84
CA PHE A 254 -14.12 1.31 -3.32
C PHE A 254 -15.01 2.53 -3.01
N GLY A 255 -14.44 3.73 -2.82
CA GLY A 255 -15.18 4.94 -2.45
C GLY A 255 -16.29 5.35 -3.43
N LYS A 256 -16.24 4.86 -4.68
CA LYS A 256 -17.28 5.04 -5.71
C LYS A 256 -18.47 4.08 -5.57
N VAL A 257 -18.30 2.99 -4.81
CA VAL A 257 -19.34 1.99 -4.54
C VAL A 257 -20.12 2.42 -3.30
N ASP A 258 -21.45 2.34 -3.37
CA ASP A 258 -22.30 2.64 -2.23
C ASP A 258 -22.09 1.65 -1.08
N ASP A 259 -22.46 2.07 0.13
CA ASP A 259 -22.18 1.29 1.33
C ASP A 259 -22.91 -0.05 1.36
N ALA A 260 -24.11 -0.15 0.79
CA ALA A 260 -24.89 -1.39 0.82
C ALA A 260 -24.24 -2.46 -0.08
N ASP A 261 -23.88 -2.06 -1.31
CA ASP A 261 -23.20 -2.93 -2.27
C ASP A 261 -21.79 -3.30 -1.79
N PHE A 262 -21.05 -2.35 -1.21
CA PHE A 262 -19.74 -2.64 -0.63
C PHE A 262 -19.83 -3.64 0.51
N VAL A 263 -20.77 -3.46 1.46
CA VAL A 263 -20.95 -4.39 2.58
C VAL A 263 -21.34 -5.78 2.09
N ALA A 264 -22.27 -5.89 1.13
CA ALA A 264 -22.67 -7.16 0.55
C ALA A 264 -21.52 -7.87 -0.18
N GLY A 265 -20.74 -7.12 -0.96
CA GLY A 265 -19.54 -7.62 -1.65
C GLY A 265 -18.46 -8.07 -0.66
N ARG A 266 -18.21 -7.27 0.37
CA ARG A 266 -17.24 -7.58 1.42
C ARG A 266 -17.65 -8.83 2.19
N GLU A 267 -18.93 -8.97 2.57
CA GLU A 267 -19.43 -10.17 3.22
C GLU A 267 -19.21 -11.42 2.35
N ARG A 268 -19.50 -11.33 1.05
CA ARG A 268 -19.27 -12.42 0.10
C ARG A 268 -17.79 -12.82 0.03
N PHE A 269 -16.89 -11.84 -0.04
CA PHE A 269 -15.44 -12.08 0.00
C PHE A 269 -15.03 -12.81 1.29
N LEU A 270 -15.45 -12.31 2.46
CA LEU A 270 -15.09 -12.90 3.76
C LEU A 270 -15.60 -14.34 3.86
N ARG A 271 -16.84 -14.60 3.45
CA ARG A 271 -17.43 -15.96 3.43
C ARG A 271 -16.70 -16.87 2.45
N GLY A 272 -16.35 -16.38 1.27
CA GLY A 272 -15.56 -17.11 0.27
C GLY A 272 -14.21 -17.54 0.82
N MET A 273 -13.45 -16.61 1.40
CA MET A 273 -12.16 -16.91 2.05
C MET A 273 -12.33 -17.92 3.19
N LEU A 274 -13.32 -17.74 4.06
CA LEU A 274 -13.55 -18.67 5.17
C LEU A 274 -13.97 -20.09 4.73
N ALA A 275 -14.58 -20.22 3.54
CA ALA A 275 -14.97 -21.49 2.94
C ALA A 275 -13.77 -22.25 2.33
N GLN A 276 -12.71 -21.54 1.92
CA GLN A 276 -11.46 -22.19 1.51
C GLN A 276 -10.87 -22.95 2.70
N ASN A 277 -10.35 -24.15 2.45
CA ASN A 277 -9.70 -24.97 3.46
C ASN A 277 -8.49 -25.71 2.86
N PRO A 278 -7.28 -25.17 3.03
CA PRO A 278 -6.91 -23.95 3.77
C PRO A 278 -7.09 -22.65 2.97
N ILE A 279 -6.95 -21.49 3.64
CA ILE A 279 -6.84 -20.18 2.97
C ILE A 279 -5.44 -20.02 2.37
N PHE A 280 -4.41 -20.38 3.13
CA PHE A 280 -3.02 -20.34 2.67
C PHE A 280 -2.61 -21.71 2.16
N ASN A 281 -1.98 -21.78 0.99
CA ASN A 281 -1.71 -23.01 0.28
C ASN A 281 -0.29 -23.55 0.47
N THR A 282 0.70 -22.69 0.73
CA THR A 282 2.08 -23.09 1.05
C THR A 282 2.18 -23.69 2.45
N GLN A 283 3.19 -24.51 2.71
CA GLN A 283 3.37 -25.10 4.05
C GLN A 283 3.63 -24.00 5.10
N THR A 284 4.48 -23.04 4.74
CA THR A 284 4.86 -21.88 5.55
C THR A 284 3.66 -20.98 5.81
N GLY A 285 2.89 -20.64 4.78
CA GLY A 285 1.68 -19.82 4.89
C GLY A 285 0.65 -20.44 5.82
N ARG A 286 0.33 -21.74 5.64
CA ARG A 286 -0.57 -22.48 6.55
C ARG A 286 -0.14 -22.37 8.00
N LYS A 287 1.15 -22.58 8.27
CA LYS A 287 1.69 -22.57 9.64
C LYS A 287 1.66 -21.18 10.27
N ARG A 288 1.91 -20.13 9.48
CA ARG A 288 2.13 -18.77 9.98
C ARG A 288 0.85 -17.93 10.00
N TRP A 289 0.03 -18.04 8.96
CA TRP A 289 -0.99 -17.05 8.62
C TRP A 289 -2.43 -17.54 8.73
N GLU A 290 -2.67 -18.86 8.59
CA GLU A 290 -4.02 -19.45 8.61
C GLU A 290 -4.83 -19.07 9.86
N ARG A 291 -4.28 -19.33 11.05
CA ARG A 291 -5.00 -19.09 12.31
C ARG A 291 -5.24 -17.60 12.56
N PRO A 292 -4.24 -16.69 12.43
CA PRO A 292 -4.50 -15.26 12.52
C PRO A 292 -5.52 -14.74 11.51
N ALA A 293 -5.46 -15.18 10.25
CA ALA A 293 -6.38 -14.75 9.21
C ALA A 293 -7.82 -15.17 9.51
N ARG A 294 -8.05 -16.45 9.82
CA ARG A 294 -9.40 -16.91 10.19
C ARG A 294 -9.98 -16.15 11.38
N ARG A 295 -9.15 -15.80 12.38
CA ARG A 295 -9.58 -14.98 13.51
C ARG A 295 -10.01 -13.59 13.06
N ASN A 296 -9.24 -12.93 12.21
CA ASN A 296 -9.55 -11.60 11.71
C ASN A 296 -10.83 -11.62 10.86
N LEU A 297 -10.92 -12.54 9.90
CA LEU A 297 -12.09 -12.71 9.02
C LEU A 297 -13.38 -13.01 9.83
N MET A 298 -13.30 -13.92 10.80
CA MET A 298 -14.43 -14.23 11.70
C MET A 298 -14.84 -13.03 12.56
N SER A 299 -13.87 -12.23 13.03
CA SER A 299 -14.17 -11.06 13.87
C SER A 299 -14.79 -9.93 13.07
N GLU A 300 -14.44 -9.81 11.78
CA GLU A 300 -15.09 -8.87 10.87
C GLU A 300 -16.50 -9.32 10.49
N LEU A 301 -16.69 -10.62 10.21
CA LEU A 301 -17.99 -11.17 9.77
C LEU A 301 -19.00 -11.27 10.93
N TYR A 302 -18.53 -11.56 12.14
CA TYR A 302 -19.36 -11.70 13.34
C TYR A 302 -18.80 -10.82 14.46
N PRO A 303 -18.92 -9.48 14.33
CA PRO A 303 -18.47 -8.58 15.38
C PRO A 303 -19.25 -8.91 16.65
N ARG A 304 -18.53 -9.20 17.75
CA ARG A 304 -19.19 -9.36 19.04
C ARG A 304 -19.81 -8.02 19.38
N GLY A 305 -21.15 -7.95 19.44
CA GLY A 305 -21.87 -6.74 19.80
C GLY A 305 -21.29 -6.14 21.08
N GLY A 306 -20.63 -4.99 20.96
CA GLY A 306 -20.39 -4.12 22.08
C GLY A 306 -21.74 -3.65 22.59
N LYS A 307 -21.95 -3.70 23.91
CA LYS A 307 -23.15 -3.13 24.54
C LYS A 307 -23.40 -1.74 23.97
N ALA A 308 -24.61 -1.49 23.49
CA ALA A 308 -25.12 -0.13 23.38
C ALA A 308 -24.95 0.51 24.76
N GLN A 309 -24.08 1.51 24.85
CA GLN A 309 -24.11 2.45 25.95
C GLN A 309 -25.19 3.47 25.58
N ASP A 310 -26.42 3.17 26.00
CA ASP A 310 -27.42 4.20 26.30
C ASP A 310 -27.02 4.93 27.60
#